data_AF-A0A6A6GZS7-F1
#
_entry.id   AF-A0A6A6GZS7-F1
#
_cell.length_a   1.000
_cell.length_b   1.000
_cell.length_c   1.000
_cell.angle_alpha   90.00
_cell.angle_beta   90.00
_cell.angle_gamma   90.00
#
_symmetry.space_group_name_H-M   'P 1'
#
loop_
_entity.id
_entity.type
_entity.pdbx_description
1 polymer ?
#
loop_
_entity_poly.entity_id
_entity_poly.type
_entity_poly.pdbx_seq_one_letter_code
_entity_poly.pdbx_strand_id
1 'polypeptide(L)'
;MRIRNAILTILTIIAAFVLVHRYTGQHTAIAPQSGSPRIAKVTALYGHPHPLYERAIRTHKKHNQKHGYHQYVLDRQLTNGYWNKFAYLLHLVIQELAKPESQRIEWFFWTDPNVIILNPNIPLSIFLPPSDLTDINLLATKDRSGLNPSSFFLRVDEDSMRLLVSILSQPALDPEETSKAYAKDQELFQKVAQSDEYKPMMLYTPRPWFNAEQKRAHADDDPDDFAGVFEGGYGALLVNFPRLNGDRWQSMAGYLDKVERSSNPYSVALRDTAYVANTTHFWQRVHGARDLLWETDDLLRPVGEWPEKYPGINYARNKVIDMLAAEADQEDVLNEAVKGLQGEYERVKAEEMKSRDEYKVWRAEMTQHEIELTKEMEGDLKKEKEQRMKLKKA
;
A
#
# COMPACT_ATOMS: atom_id res chain seq x y z
N MET A 1 2.03 -8.71 65.36
CA MET A 1 2.95 -9.53 64.53
C MET A 1 2.32 -9.98 63.20
N ARG A 2 1.07 -10.44 63.16
CA ARG A 2 0.41 -10.96 61.93
C ARG A 2 0.19 -9.93 60.80
N ILE A 3 -0.16 -8.68 61.13
CA ILE A 3 -0.43 -7.63 60.13
C ILE A 3 0.86 -7.19 59.41
N ARG A 4 1.98 -7.11 60.14
CA ARG A 4 3.27 -6.69 59.59
C ARG A 4 3.82 -7.72 58.58
N ASN A 5 3.57 -9.01 58.83
CA ASN A 5 3.94 -10.08 57.91
C ASN A 5 3.07 -10.08 56.65
N ALA A 6 1.77 -9.79 56.76
CA ALA A 6 0.87 -9.69 55.61
C ALA A 6 1.25 -8.52 54.68
N ILE A 7 1.62 -7.36 55.24
CA ILE A 7 2.07 -6.20 54.46
C ILE A 7 3.38 -6.52 53.73
N LEU A 8 4.34 -7.18 54.40
CA LEU A 8 5.57 -7.60 53.75
C LEU A 8 5.30 -8.55 52.58
N THR A 9 4.42 -9.54 52.74
CA THR A 9 4.08 -10.48 51.65
C THR A 9 3.46 -9.78 50.45
N ILE A 10 2.54 -8.82 50.67
CA ILE A 10 1.92 -8.04 49.59
C ILE A 10 2.97 -7.20 48.85
N LEU A 11 3.87 -6.53 49.58
CA LEU A 11 4.95 -5.75 48.98
C LEU A 11 5.92 -6.63 48.17
N THR A 12 6.22 -7.85 48.63
CA THR A 12 7.07 -8.79 47.87
C THR A 12 6.38 -9.27 46.59
N ILE A 13 5.07 -9.52 46.63
CA ILE A 13 4.29 -9.90 45.43
C ILE A 13 4.24 -8.75 44.42
N ILE A 14 4.01 -7.52 44.88
CA ILE A 14 4.04 -6.32 44.02
C ILE A 14 5.44 -6.12 43.43
N ALA A 15 6.49 -6.24 44.24
CA ALA A 15 7.87 -6.12 43.78
C ALA A 15 8.22 -7.20 42.76
N ALA A 16 7.81 -8.45 42.97
CA ALA A 16 7.99 -9.54 42.02
C ALA A 16 7.19 -9.30 40.73
N PHE A 17 5.97 -8.79 40.83
CA PHE A 17 5.14 -8.45 39.66
C PHE A 17 5.77 -7.30 38.85
N VAL A 18 6.27 -6.26 39.52
CA VAL A 18 6.99 -5.14 38.88
C VAL A 18 8.31 -5.62 38.26
N LEU A 19 9.05 -6.52 38.92
CA LEU A 19 10.28 -7.08 38.37
C LEU A 19 9.99 -7.95 37.14
N VAL A 20 9.00 -8.84 37.20
CA VAL A 20 8.60 -9.69 36.07
C VAL A 20 8.10 -8.84 34.91
N HIS A 21 7.31 -7.79 35.17
CA HIS A 21 6.82 -6.89 34.12
C HIS A 21 7.96 -6.04 33.50
N ARG A 22 8.97 -5.66 34.29
CA ARG A 22 10.18 -4.99 33.77
C ARG A 22 11.09 -5.95 33.01
N TYR A 23 11.18 -7.22 33.41
CA TYR A 23 12.01 -8.22 32.74
C TYR A 23 11.37 -8.72 31.44
N THR A 24 10.05 -8.85 31.36
CA THR A 24 9.35 -9.16 30.10
C THR A 24 9.29 -7.97 29.13
N GLY A 25 9.46 -6.74 29.63
CA GLY A 25 9.59 -5.51 28.83
C GLY A 25 11.01 -5.17 28.35
N GLN A 26 12.03 -5.95 28.73
CA GLN A 26 13.43 -5.72 28.35
C GLN A 26 14.01 -6.89 27.55
N HIS A 27 13.35 -7.26 26.46
CA HIS A 27 14.13 -7.62 25.28
C HIS A 27 14.56 -6.31 24.65
N THR A 28 15.86 -6.04 24.66
CA THR A 28 16.48 -4.92 23.92
C THR A 28 16.05 -5.00 22.47
N ALA A 29 14.96 -4.29 22.13
CA ALA A 29 14.67 -3.89 20.78
C ALA A 29 15.87 -3.04 20.36
N ILE A 30 16.59 -3.50 19.34
CA ILE A 30 17.53 -2.65 18.63
C ILE A 30 16.69 -1.44 18.21
N ALA A 31 16.98 -0.27 18.76
CA ALA A 31 16.29 0.94 18.38
C ALA A 31 16.40 1.05 16.84
N PRO A 32 15.28 1.21 16.11
CA PRO A 32 15.34 1.35 14.66
C PRO A 32 16.30 2.49 14.33
N GLN A 33 17.19 2.26 13.36
CA GLN A 33 18.03 3.34 12.84
C GLN A 33 17.11 4.48 12.41
N SER A 34 17.40 5.70 12.85
CA SER A 34 16.59 6.89 12.57
C SER A 34 16.30 6.98 11.06
N GLY A 35 15.03 6.83 10.68
CA GLY A 35 14.57 6.89 9.28
C GLY A 35 14.15 5.56 8.65
N SER A 36 14.37 4.40 9.28
CA SER A 36 13.81 3.13 8.79
C SER A 36 12.42 2.86 9.38
N PRO A 37 11.43 2.42 8.57
CA PRO A 37 10.08 2.18 9.06
C PRO A 37 10.05 1.07 10.12
N ARG A 38 9.27 1.28 11.19
CA ARG A 38 9.05 0.28 12.25
C ARG A 38 8.08 -0.80 11.75
N ILE A 39 8.60 -2.00 11.49
CA ILE A 39 7.83 -3.12 10.95
C ILE A 39 7.64 -4.21 12.01
N ALA A 40 6.43 -4.74 12.12
CA ALA A 40 6.13 -5.97 12.87
C ALA A 40 5.52 -7.03 11.97
N LYS A 41 5.96 -8.29 12.12
CA LYS A 41 5.31 -9.43 11.47
C LYS A 41 4.13 -9.92 12.29
N VAL A 42 3.04 -10.25 11.62
CA VAL A 42 1.82 -10.78 12.26
C VAL A 42 1.47 -12.11 11.62
N THR A 43 1.14 -13.11 12.44
CA THR A 43 0.64 -14.40 11.97
C THR A 43 -0.34 -14.98 12.98
N ALA A 44 -1.06 -16.02 12.58
CA ALA A 44 -1.94 -16.76 13.46
C ALA A 44 -1.64 -18.26 13.37
N LEU A 45 -1.41 -18.88 14.52
CA LEU A 45 -1.26 -20.31 14.68
C LEU A 45 -1.95 -20.72 15.97
N TYR A 46 -3.16 -21.23 15.85
CA TYR A 46 -4.01 -21.70 16.94
C TYR A 46 -4.64 -23.04 16.57
N GLY A 47 -5.18 -23.74 17.57
CA GLY A 47 -5.70 -25.10 17.40
C GLY A 47 -4.63 -26.16 17.64
N HIS A 48 -4.71 -27.29 16.94
CA HIS A 48 -3.76 -28.38 17.12
C HIS A 48 -2.35 -27.99 16.64
N PRO A 49 -1.31 -28.18 17.47
CA PRO A 49 0.07 -27.92 17.06
C PRO A 49 0.43 -28.68 15.78
N HIS A 50 1.04 -27.98 14.84
CA HIS A 50 1.54 -28.59 13.60
C HIS A 50 3.05 -28.30 13.44
N PRO A 51 3.92 -29.32 13.51
CA PRO A 51 5.37 -29.12 13.52
C PRO A 51 5.92 -28.30 12.36
N LEU A 52 5.36 -28.45 11.15
CA LEU A 52 5.81 -27.69 9.98
C LEU A 52 5.44 -26.19 10.06
N TYR A 53 4.30 -25.84 10.65
CA TYR A 53 3.93 -24.43 10.85
C TYR A 53 4.81 -23.78 11.92
N GLU A 54 5.12 -24.50 13.00
CA GLU A 54 6.06 -24.00 14.01
C GLU A 54 7.46 -23.80 13.43
N ARG A 55 7.93 -24.72 12.56
CA ARG A 55 9.18 -24.58 11.81
C ARG A 55 9.16 -23.35 10.91
N ALA A 56 8.09 -23.14 10.14
CA ALA A 56 7.92 -21.94 9.31
C ALA A 56 7.98 -20.66 10.16
N ILE A 57 7.25 -20.59 11.27
CA ILE A 57 7.30 -19.44 12.19
C ILE A 57 8.71 -19.20 12.76
N ARG A 58 9.51 -20.25 12.98
CA ARG A 58 10.92 -20.09 13.39
C ARG A 58 11.78 -19.41 12.32
N THR A 59 11.50 -19.63 11.03
CA THR A 59 12.20 -18.90 9.96
C THR A 59 11.92 -17.40 10.01
N HIS A 60 10.68 -17.01 10.34
CA HIS A 60 10.33 -15.61 10.60
C HIS A 60 11.04 -15.05 11.82
N LYS A 61 11.12 -15.79 12.93
CA LYS A 61 11.86 -15.37 14.14
C LYS A 61 13.33 -15.05 13.84
N LYS A 62 14.01 -15.93 13.09
CA LYS A 62 15.41 -15.70 12.67
C LYS A 62 15.55 -14.43 11.83
N HIS A 63 14.65 -14.22 10.87
CA HIS A 63 14.62 -13.01 10.06
C HIS A 63 14.37 -11.75 10.90
N ASN A 64 13.44 -11.83 11.84
CA ASN A 64 13.09 -10.72 12.72
C ASN A 64 14.25 -10.31 13.62
N GLN A 65 14.97 -11.29 14.18
CA GLN A 65 16.19 -11.03 14.96
C GLN A 65 17.26 -10.31 14.14
N LYS A 66 17.40 -10.68 12.85
CA LYS A 66 18.39 -10.08 11.96
C LYS A 66 18.09 -8.62 11.62
N HIS A 67 16.81 -8.27 11.43
CA HIS A 67 16.40 -6.95 10.98
C HIS A 67 15.74 -6.07 12.06
N GLY A 68 15.66 -6.56 13.30
CA GLY A 68 15.06 -5.83 14.41
C GLY A 68 13.53 -5.74 14.37
N TYR A 69 12.84 -6.69 13.75
CA TYR A 69 11.38 -6.68 13.66
C TYR A 69 10.70 -7.29 14.88
N HIS A 70 9.54 -6.75 15.25
CA HIS A 70 8.67 -7.39 16.23
C HIS A 70 7.85 -8.53 15.59
N GLN A 71 7.38 -9.46 16.41
CA GLN A 71 6.50 -10.54 15.96
C GLN A 71 5.30 -10.69 16.88
N TYR A 72 4.12 -10.68 16.28
CA TYR A 72 2.85 -10.98 16.92
C TYR A 72 2.32 -12.30 16.38
N VAL A 73 2.00 -13.24 17.28
CA VAL A 73 1.43 -14.55 16.92
C VAL A 73 0.12 -14.70 17.67
N LEU A 74 -0.99 -14.80 16.96
CA LEU A 74 -2.27 -15.19 17.55
C LEU A 74 -2.24 -16.69 17.85
N ASP A 75 -2.19 -17.04 19.13
CA ASP A 75 -2.07 -18.41 19.65
C ASP A 75 -3.41 -19.04 20.06
N ARG A 76 -4.49 -18.25 19.98
CA ARG A 76 -5.84 -18.65 20.39
C ARG A 76 -6.87 -18.26 19.35
N GLN A 77 -7.89 -19.08 19.21
CA GLN A 77 -9.03 -18.76 18.36
C GLN A 77 -9.89 -17.68 19.04
N LEU A 78 -10.20 -16.58 18.34
CA LEU A 78 -11.07 -15.50 18.83
C LEU A 78 -12.51 -15.67 18.36
N THR A 79 -12.68 -16.10 17.10
CA THR A 79 -13.97 -16.28 16.41
C THR A 79 -13.85 -17.41 15.38
N ASN A 80 -14.86 -17.62 14.54
CA ASN A 80 -14.79 -18.57 13.42
C ASN A 80 -13.52 -18.31 12.58
N GLY A 81 -12.84 -19.38 12.18
CA GLY A 81 -11.46 -19.39 11.68
C GLY A 81 -11.14 -18.29 10.66
N TYR A 82 -12.05 -18.07 9.70
CA TYR A 82 -11.91 -17.11 8.61
C TYR A 82 -11.70 -15.65 9.07
N TRP A 83 -12.26 -15.27 10.22
CA TRP A 83 -12.27 -13.86 10.66
C TRP A 83 -11.14 -13.52 11.63
N ASN A 84 -10.44 -14.53 12.17
CA ASN A 84 -9.40 -14.31 13.19
C ASN A 84 -8.26 -13.40 12.69
N LYS A 85 -7.93 -13.48 11.39
CA LYS A 85 -6.94 -12.62 10.73
C LYS A 85 -7.30 -11.14 10.90
N PHE A 86 -8.49 -10.75 10.44
CA PHE A 86 -8.94 -9.36 10.49
C PHE A 86 -9.23 -8.89 11.91
N ALA A 87 -9.83 -9.74 12.75
CA ALA A 87 -10.09 -9.40 14.15
C ALA A 87 -8.80 -9.12 14.94
N TYR A 88 -7.76 -9.93 14.69
CA TYR A 88 -6.47 -9.75 15.35
C TYR A 88 -5.70 -8.56 14.82
N LEU A 89 -5.70 -8.35 13.49
CA LEU A 89 -5.12 -7.14 12.91
C LEU A 89 -5.81 -5.89 13.43
N LEU A 90 -7.14 -5.88 13.56
CA LEU A 90 -7.88 -4.74 14.10
C LEU A 90 -7.46 -4.44 15.54
N HIS A 91 -7.36 -5.48 16.37
CA HIS A 91 -6.86 -5.36 17.73
C HIS A 91 -5.46 -4.71 17.79
N LEU A 92 -4.53 -5.18 16.96
CA LEU A 92 -3.16 -4.67 16.92
C LEU A 92 -3.09 -3.24 16.39
N VAL A 93 -3.85 -2.91 15.33
CA VAL A 93 -3.92 -1.54 14.79
C VAL A 93 -4.42 -0.57 15.86
N ILE A 94 -5.50 -0.91 16.57
CA ILE A 94 -6.02 -0.07 17.68
C ILE A 94 -4.97 0.12 18.77
N GLN A 95 -4.25 -0.95 19.15
CA GLN A 95 -3.20 -0.86 20.16
C GLN A 95 -2.02 0.03 19.74
N GLU A 96 -1.61 -0.03 18.47
CA GLU A 96 -0.51 0.81 17.96
C GLU A 96 -0.96 2.26 17.74
N LEU A 97 -2.20 2.51 17.30
CA LEU A 97 -2.78 3.86 17.19
C LEU A 97 -2.91 4.56 18.55
N ALA A 98 -3.06 3.80 19.64
CA ALA A 98 -3.08 4.35 21.00
C ALA A 98 -1.70 4.78 21.53
N LYS A 99 -0.61 4.46 20.82
CA LYS A 99 0.75 4.86 21.20
C LYS A 99 1.13 6.19 20.53
N PRO A 100 2.11 6.94 21.09
CA PRO A 100 2.72 8.05 20.37
C PRO A 100 3.33 7.59 19.05
N GLU A 101 3.26 8.43 18.01
CA GLU A 101 3.74 8.11 16.66
C GLU A 101 5.20 7.65 16.63
N SER A 102 6.05 8.27 17.45
CA SER A 102 7.48 7.92 17.60
C SER A 102 7.72 6.52 18.18
N GLN A 103 6.71 5.89 18.78
CA GLN A 103 6.80 4.57 19.44
C GLN A 103 5.97 3.50 18.74
N ARG A 104 4.99 3.87 17.91
CA ARG A 104 4.09 2.93 17.25
C ARG A 104 4.80 2.15 16.14
N ILE A 105 4.41 0.89 15.95
CA ILE A 105 4.68 0.18 14.69
C ILE A 105 4.05 0.98 13.55
N GLU A 106 4.78 1.13 12.45
CA GLU A 106 4.28 1.83 11.26
C GLU A 106 3.61 0.85 10.29
N TRP A 107 4.15 -0.36 10.16
CA TRP A 107 3.66 -1.36 9.24
C TRP A 107 3.57 -2.75 9.86
N PHE A 108 2.43 -3.39 9.66
CA PHE A 108 2.28 -4.82 9.84
C PHE A 108 2.57 -5.56 8.54
N PHE A 109 3.39 -6.60 8.60
CA PHE A 109 3.51 -7.60 7.55
C PHE A 109 2.80 -8.87 7.99
N TRP A 110 1.59 -9.09 7.49
CA TRP A 110 0.85 -10.32 7.76
C TRP A 110 1.44 -11.47 6.95
N THR A 111 1.55 -12.65 7.55
CA THR A 111 1.80 -13.91 6.83
C THR A 111 0.97 -15.06 7.41
N ASP A 112 0.37 -15.87 6.55
CA ASP A 112 -0.23 -17.14 6.93
C ASP A 112 0.84 -18.14 7.44
N PRO A 113 0.49 -19.12 8.30
CA PRO A 113 1.46 -20.01 8.94
C PRO A 113 2.16 -20.98 7.96
N ASN A 114 1.63 -21.11 6.75
CA ASN A 114 2.20 -21.87 5.64
C ASN A 114 3.26 -21.07 4.84
N VAL A 115 3.70 -19.90 5.29
CA VAL A 115 4.73 -19.09 4.61
C VAL A 115 6.09 -19.26 5.27
N ILE A 116 7.12 -19.63 4.50
CA ILE A 116 8.50 -19.82 4.95
C ILE A 116 9.36 -18.65 4.48
N ILE A 117 10.15 -18.04 5.37
CA ILE A 117 11.26 -17.16 4.94
C ILE A 117 12.41 -18.01 4.41
N LEU A 118 12.72 -17.82 3.13
CA LEU A 118 13.81 -18.52 2.44
C LEU A 118 15.13 -17.78 2.59
N ASN A 119 15.14 -16.49 2.26
CA ASN A 119 16.34 -15.66 2.29
C ASN A 119 16.30 -14.69 3.48
N PRO A 120 17.05 -14.96 4.57
CA PRO A 120 17.04 -14.08 5.73
C PRO A 120 17.68 -12.71 5.47
N ASN A 121 18.37 -12.51 4.33
CA ASN A 121 19.10 -11.28 4.03
C ASN A 121 18.24 -10.15 3.44
N ILE A 122 16.98 -10.40 3.09
CA ILE A 122 16.13 -9.44 2.39
C ILE A 122 15.29 -8.64 3.40
N PRO A 123 15.61 -7.37 3.70
CA PRO A 123 14.82 -6.57 4.62
C PRO A 123 13.43 -6.27 4.04
N LEU A 124 12.39 -6.21 4.88
CA LEU A 124 11.03 -5.92 4.44
C LEU A 124 10.85 -4.47 3.99
N SER A 125 11.68 -3.55 4.49
CA SER A 125 11.55 -2.11 4.24
C SER A 125 11.72 -1.73 2.77
N ILE A 126 12.40 -2.55 1.95
CA ILE A 126 12.58 -2.27 0.52
C ILE A 126 11.28 -2.37 -0.28
N PHE A 127 10.29 -3.08 0.25
CA PHE A 127 8.99 -3.24 -0.40
C PHE A 127 7.99 -2.14 -0.04
N LEU A 128 8.29 -1.33 0.98
CA LEU A 128 7.37 -0.30 1.46
C LEU A 128 7.40 0.93 0.56
N PRO A 129 6.29 1.69 0.50
CA PRO A 129 6.26 2.94 -0.26
C PRO A 129 7.28 3.94 0.30
N PRO A 130 7.81 4.84 -0.56
CA PRO A 130 8.47 6.06 -0.15
C PRO A 130 7.66 6.85 0.89
N SER A 131 8.34 7.60 1.76
CA SER A 131 7.72 8.27 2.91
C SER A 131 6.73 9.38 2.54
N ASP A 132 6.85 9.93 1.34
CA ASP A 132 5.97 10.93 0.75
C ASP A 132 4.64 10.36 0.25
N LEU A 133 4.57 9.05 -0.05
CA LEU A 133 3.32 8.38 -0.41
C LEU A 133 2.54 7.96 0.85
N THR A 134 2.04 8.95 1.58
CA THR A 134 1.35 8.80 2.86
C THR A 134 -0.08 8.29 2.75
N ASP A 135 -0.63 8.17 1.55
CA ASP A 135 -1.99 7.69 1.31
C ASP A 135 -2.06 6.18 1.02
N ILE A 136 -0.93 5.51 0.79
CA ILE A 136 -0.89 4.07 0.58
C ILE A 136 -0.82 3.34 1.94
N ASN A 137 -1.89 2.65 2.29
CA ASN A 137 -2.02 1.94 3.56
C ASN A 137 -2.06 0.41 3.40
N LEU A 138 -2.24 -0.12 2.18
CA LEU A 138 -2.29 -1.56 1.91
C LEU A 138 -1.43 -1.91 0.69
N LEU A 139 -0.42 -2.77 0.89
CA LEU A 139 0.28 -3.44 -0.21
C LEU A 139 -0.14 -4.89 -0.26
N ALA A 140 -0.83 -5.24 -1.33
CA ALA A 140 -1.29 -6.60 -1.56
C ALA A 140 -0.60 -7.22 -2.77
N THR A 141 -0.88 -8.50 -2.97
CA THR A 141 -0.50 -9.24 -4.17
C THR A 141 -1.76 -9.90 -4.72
N LYS A 142 -1.73 -10.32 -5.98
CA LYS A 142 -2.83 -11.04 -6.61
C LYS A 142 -2.36 -12.30 -7.31
N ASP A 143 -3.26 -13.28 -7.38
CA ASP A 143 -3.14 -14.49 -8.17
C ASP A 143 -4.32 -14.59 -9.16
N ARG A 144 -4.52 -15.77 -9.77
CA ARG A 144 -5.60 -15.99 -10.75
C ARG A 144 -7.01 -15.83 -10.17
N SER A 145 -7.14 -15.86 -8.85
CA SER A 145 -8.38 -15.66 -8.10
C SER A 145 -8.48 -14.26 -7.50
N GLY A 146 -7.60 -13.33 -7.88
CA GLY A 146 -7.60 -11.95 -7.40
C GLY A 146 -6.69 -11.75 -6.19
N LEU A 147 -7.08 -10.90 -5.24
CA LEU A 147 -6.26 -10.57 -4.06
C LEU A 147 -5.83 -11.85 -3.34
N ASN A 148 -4.55 -11.99 -3.02
CA ASN A 148 -4.05 -13.12 -2.23
C ASN A 148 -3.71 -12.67 -0.80
N PRO A 149 -4.49 -13.07 0.22
CA PRO A 149 -4.35 -12.56 1.58
C PRO A 149 -3.34 -13.36 2.41
N SER A 150 -2.51 -14.20 1.78
CA SER A 150 -1.53 -15.04 2.49
C SER A 150 -0.35 -14.24 3.00
N SER A 151 0.02 -13.15 2.31
CA SER A 151 1.06 -12.21 2.75
C SER A 151 0.82 -10.81 2.18
N PHE A 152 0.77 -9.81 3.05
CA PHE A 152 0.50 -8.42 2.67
C PHE A 152 1.03 -7.44 3.73
N PHE A 153 1.21 -6.18 3.34
CA PHE A 153 1.55 -5.09 4.25
C PHE A 153 0.32 -4.23 4.55
N LEU A 154 0.11 -3.92 5.82
CA LEU A 154 -0.94 -3.01 6.29
C LEU A 154 -0.31 -1.93 7.16
N ARG A 155 -0.50 -0.66 6.81
CA ARG A 155 -0.01 0.46 7.61
C ARG A 155 -0.85 0.59 8.89
N VAL A 156 -0.21 0.95 9.99
CA VAL A 156 -0.94 1.39 11.19
C VAL A 156 -1.47 2.79 10.92
N ASP A 157 -2.75 2.85 10.54
CA ASP A 157 -3.44 4.07 10.16
C ASP A 157 -4.95 3.98 10.46
N GLU A 158 -5.63 5.12 10.57
CA GLU A 158 -7.08 5.18 10.78
C GLU A 158 -7.86 4.51 9.63
N ASP A 159 -7.43 4.70 8.39
CA ASP A 159 -8.15 4.12 7.25
C ASP A 159 -7.98 2.59 7.20
N SER A 160 -6.83 2.08 7.66
CA SER A 160 -6.63 0.64 7.85
C SER A 160 -7.54 0.08 8.94
N MET A 161 -7.78 0.82 10.02
CA MET A 161 -8.75 0.43 11.05
C MET A 161 -10.17 0.38 10.46
N ARG A 162 -10.58 1.41 9.70
CA ARG A 162 -11.90 1.47 9.04
C ARG A 162 -12.10 0.33 8.06
N LEU A 163 -11.10 0.06 7.21
CA LEU A 163 -11.09 -1.10 6.30
C LEU A 163 -11.36 -2.41 7.05
N LEU A 164 -10.64 -2.67 8.15
CA LEU A 164 -10.80 -3.90 8.93
C LEU A 164 -12.18 -4.01 9.59
N VAL A 165 -12.73 -2.90 10.08
CA VAL A 165 -14.12 -2.84 10.59
C VAL A 165 -15.12 -3.16 9.48
N SER A 166 -14.93 -2.59 8.29
CA SER A 166 -15.79 -2.83 7.12
C SER A 166 -15.75 -4.29 6.66
N ILE A 167 -14.58 -4.94 6.67
CA ILE A 167 -14.45 -6.38 6.40
C ILE A 167 -15.18 -7.21 7.46
N LEU A 168 -14.96 -6.94 8.75
CA LEU A 168 -15.58 -7.69 9.85
C LEU A 168 -17.10 -7.49 9.94
N SER A 169 -17.64 -6.44 9.33
CA SER A 169 -19.07 -6.16 9.28
C SER A 169 -19.79 -6.89 8.15
N GLN A 170 -19.07 -7.40 7.15
CA GLN A 170 -19.66 -8.08 5.98
C GLN A 170 -20.61 -9.24 6.34
N PRO A 171 -20.32 -10.11 7.33
CA PRO A 171 -21.23 -11.19 7.69
C PRO A 171 -22.61 -10.71 8.16
N ALA A 172 -22.70 -9.51 8.71
CA ALA A 172 -23.95 -8.91 9.18
C ALA A 172 -24.65 -8.10 8.08
N LEU A 173 -23.88 -7.41 7.24
CA LEU A 173 -24.41 -6.58 6.15
C LEU A 173 -24.89 -7.41 4.95
N ASP A 174 -24.20 -8.51 4.66
CA ASP A 174 -24.45 -9.36 3.51
C ASP A 174 -24.23 -10.85 3.88
N PRO A 175 -25.13 -11.43 4.70
CA PRO A 175 -24.98 -12.80 5.18
C PRO A 175 -25.08 -13.83 4.05
N GLU A 176 -25.87 -13.56 3.01
CA GLU A 176 -26.08 -14.47 1.88
C GLU A 176 -24.80 -14.60 1.04
N GLU A 177 -24.21 -13.48 0.63
CA GLU A 177 -22.97 -13.49 -0.15
C GLU A 177 -21.81 -14.07 0.67
N THR A 178 -21.68 -13.64 1.93
CA THR A 178 -20.67 -14.15 2.87
C THR A 178 -20.77 -15.66 3.07
N SER A 179 -21.98 -16.22 3.07
CA SER A 179 -22.18 -17.66 3.21
C SER A 179 -21.77 -18.43 1.95
N LYS A 180 -21.94 -17.85 0.76
CA LYS A 180 -21.64 -18.47 -0.54
C LYS A 180 -20.15 -18.38 -0.92
N ALA A 181 -19.43 -17.40 -0.40
CA ALA A 181 -18.01 -17.21 -0.67
C ALA A 181 -17.21 -18.49 -0.35
N TYR A 182 -16.43 -18.95 -1.33
CA TYR A 182 -15.66 -20.20 -1.22
C TYR A 182 -14.41 -19.98 -0.39
N ALA A 183 -13.68 -18.90 -0.65
CA ALA A 183 -12.54 -18.42 0.13
C ALA A 183 -12.95 -17.14 0.86
N LYS A 184 -13.73 -17.29 1.94
CA LYS A 184 -14.42 -16.18 2.63
C LYS A 184 -13.52 -15.00 2.98
N ASP A 185 -12.33 -15.25 3.52
CA ASP A 185 -11.39 -14.20 3.90
C ASP A 185 -10.81 -13.48 2.67
N GLN A 186 -10.48 -14.22 1.62
CA GLN A 186 -9.97 -13.67 0.36
C GLN A 186 -10.99 -12.84 -0.40
N GLU A 187 -12.16 -13.42 -0.70
CA GLU A 187 -13.19 -12.79 -1.54
C GLU A 187 -13.74 -11.52 -0.90
N LEU A 188 -14.00 -11.54 0.41
CA LEU A 188 -14.50 -10.36 1.11
C LEU A 188 -13.44 -9.29 1.33
N PHE A 189 -12.20 -9.69 1.59
CA PHE A 189 -11.12 -8.71 1.66
C PHE A 189 -10.96 -8.01 0.31
N GLN A 190 -10.97 -8.76 -0.80
CA GLN A 190 -10.95 -8.15 -2.12
C GLN A 190 -12.14 -7.21 -2.35
N LYS A 191 -13.37 -7.67 -2.08
CA LYS A 191 -14.59 -6.87 -2.27
C LYS A 191 -14.51 -5.53 -1.55
N VAL A 192 -14.12 -5.55 -0.27
CA VAL A 192 -14.05 -4.33 0.53
C VAL A 192 -12.85 -3.48 0.12
N ALA A 193 -11.65 -4.06 -0.01
CA ALA A 193 -10.46 -3.28 -0.35
C ALA A 193 -10.52 -2.64 -1.75
N GLN A 194 -11.32 -3.19 -2.67
CA GLN A 194 -11.53 -2.65 -4.01
C GLN A 194 -12.77 -1.74 -4.13
N SER A 195 -13.46 -1.42 -3.03
CA SER A 195 -14.52 -0.41 -3.04
C SER A 195 -13.95 1.00 -3.28
N ASP A 196 -14.76 1.93 -3.78
CA ASP A 196 -14.33 3.31 -4.04
C ASP A 196 -13.73 4.01 -2.80
N GLU A 197 -14.15 3.58 -1.60
CA GLU A 197 -13.66 4.12 -0.32
C GLU A 197 -12.21 3.70 -0.03
N TYR A 198 -11.84 2.44 -0.27
CA TYR A 198 -10.54 1.88 0.13
C TYR A 198 -9.57 1.66 -1.03
N LYS A 199 -10.07 1.58 -2.26
CA LYS A 199 -9.26 1.39 -3.47
C LYS A 199 -8.11 2.42 -3.59
N PRO A 200 -8.29 3.72 -3.26
CA PRO A 200 -7.20 4.71 -3.38
C PRO A 200 -5.99 4.46 -2.46
N MET A 201 -6.20 3.78 -1.32
CA MET A 201 -5.15 3.50 -0.34
C MET A 201 -4.44 2.15 -0.56
N MET A 202 -4.81 1.40 -1.60
CA MET A 202 -4.30 0.07 -1.90
C MET A 202 -3.46 0.07 -3.17
N LEU A 203 -2.39 -0.72 -3.18
CA LEU A 203 -1.67 -1.09 -4.40
C LEU A 203 -1.41 -2.60 -4.46
N TYR A 204 -1.52 -3.15 -5.66
CA TYR A 204 -0.93 -4.46 -5.96
C TYR A 204 0.56 -4.30 -6.28
N THR A 205 1.34 -5.22 -5.74
CA THR A 205 2.78 -5.36 -6.01
C THR A 205 3.07 -6.71 -6.65
N PRO A 206 4.21 -6.87 -7.35
CA PRO A 206 4.57 -8.15 -7.92
C PRO A 206 4.58 -9.27 -6.88
N ARG A 207 3.70 -10.26 -7.06
CA ARG A 207 3.53 -11.40 -6.14
C ARG A 207 4.84 -12.11 -5.74
N PRO A 208 5.82 -12.33 -6.66
CA PRO A 208 7.10 -12.95 -6.29
C PRO A 208 7.88 -12.24 -5.19
N TRP A 209 7.55 -10.98 -4.88
CA TRP A 209 8.33 -10.21 -3.92
C TRP A 209 8.21 -10.69 -2.49
N PHE A 210 6.97 -10.86 -2.03
CA PHE A 210 6.66 -11.25 -0.65
C PHE A 210 5.44 -12.17 -0.56
N ASN A 211 5.02 -12.78 -1.67
CA ASN A 211 4.00 -13.82 -1.67
C ASN A 211 4.22 -14.85 -2.80
N ALA A 212 5.49 -15.13 -3.11
CA ALA A 212 5.88 -16.08 -4.16
C ALA A 212 5.32 -17.47 -3.86
N GLU A 213 4.64 -18.08 -4.84
CA GLU A 213 3.94 -19.35 -4.61
C GLU A 213 4.76 -20.57 -5.03
N GLN A 214 4.60 -21.63 -4.23
CA GLN A 214 4.87 -22.99 -4.67
C GLN A 214 3.74 -23.47 -5.59
N LYS A 215 4.05 -23.54 -6.88
CA LYS A 215 3.23 -24.21 -7.90
C LYS A 215 3.25 -25.73 -7.68
N ARG A 216 2.26 -26.40 -8.25
CA ARG A 216 2.15 -27.86 -8.19
C ARG A 216 3.15 -28.47 -9.17
N ALA A 217 3.90 -29.48 -8.74
CA ALA A 217 4.72 -30.29 -9.62
C ALA A 217 3.84 -31.01 -10.64
N HIS A 218 4.19 -30.90 -11.91
CA HIS A 218 3.71 -31.82 -12.93
C HIS A 218 4.40 -33.17 -12.74
N ALA A 219 3.74 -34.25 -13.17
CA ALA A 219 4.22 -35.62 -12.95
C ALA A 219 5.59 -35.90 -13.62
N ASP A 220 5.97 -35.07 -14.59
CA ASP A 220 7.21 -35.19 -15.36
C ASP A 220 8.32 -34.25 -14.85
N ASP A 221 8.06 -33.43 -13.83
CA ASP A 221 9.08 -32.56 -13.23
C ASP A 221 10.05 -33.41 -12.39
N ASP A 222 11.35 -33.12 -12.50
CA ASP A 222 12.37 -33.75 -11.65
C ASP A 222 12.03 -33.43 -10.17
N PRO A 223 11.84 -34.45 -9.31
CA PRO A 223 11.49 -34.24 -7.91
C PRO A 223 12.55 -33.45 -7.12
N ASP A 224 13.79 -33.38 -7.63
CA ASP A 224 14.87 -32.56 -7.06
C ASP A 224 14.98 -31.16 -7.71
N ASP A 225 14.33 -30.91 -8.87
CA ASP A 225 14.29 -29.61 -9.55
C ASP A 225 13.07 -28.77 -9.14
N PHE A 226 13.24 -28.07 -8.00
CA PHE A 226 12.22 -27.15 -7.50
C PHE A 226 12.11 -25.85 -8.31
N ALA A 227 12.96 -25.59 -9.31
CA ALA A 227 12.97 -24.32 -10.04
C ALA A 227 11.75 -24.18 -10.97
N GLY A 228 11.23 -25.27 -11.55
CA GLY A 228 10.02 -25.25 -12.39
C GLY A 228 8.72 -25.05 -11.61
N VAL A 229 8.73 -25.39 -10.32
CA VAL A 229 7.56 -25.35 -9.43
C VAL A 229 7.54 -24.19 -8.45
N PHE A 230 8.58 -23.37 -8.41
CA PHE A 230 8.63 -22.22 -7.52
C PHE A 230 8.80 -20.93 -8.29
N GLU A 231 7.91 -19.98 -8.04
CA GLU A 231 7.93 -18.71 -8.75
C GLU A 231 9.12 -17.80 -8.39
N GLY A 232 9.62 -17.86 -7.15
CA GLY A 232 10.60 -16.88 -6.67
C GLY A 232 12.04 -17.15 -7.08
N GLY A 233 12.40 -18.40 -7.40
CA GLY A 233 13.78 -18.79 -7.70
C GLY A 233 14.77 -18.61 -6.53
N TYR A 234 16.07 -18.69 -6.83
CA TYR A 234 17.12 -18.47 -5.82
C TYR A 234 17.16 -17.00 -5.36
N GLY A 235 17.39 -16.80 -4.07
CA GLY A 235 17.47 -15.46 -3.47
C GLY A 235 16.12 -14.84 -3.09
N ALA A 236 14.99 -15.46 -3.45
CA ALA A 236 13.66 -15.01 -3.05
C ALA A 236 13.53 -14.88 -1.52
N LEU A 237 12.78 -13.87 -1.07
CA LEU A 237 12.50 -13.64 0.36
C LEU A 237 11.82 -14.84 1.01
N LEU A 238 10.78 -15.37 0.37
CA LEU A 238 9.89 -16.36 0.96
C LEU A 238 9.22 -17.25 -0.07
N VAL A 239 8.56 -18.30 0.42
CA VAL A 239 7.65 -19.15 -0.35
C VAL A 239 6.34 -19.34 0.42
N ASN A 240 5.22 -19.23 -0.28
CA ASN A 240 3.87 -19.51 0.17
C ASN A 240 3.40 -20.86 -0.41
N PHE A 241 2.78 -21.69 0.44
CA PHE A 241 2.17 -22.96 0.04
C PHE A 241 0.64 -22.86 0.10
N PRO A 242 -0.02 -22.25 -0.90
CA PRO A 242 -1.47 -22.05 -0.87
C PRO A 242 -2.18 -23.39 -0.74
N ARG A 243 -3.31 -23.43 0.00
CA ARG A 243 -4.16 -24.64 0.17
C ARG A 243 -3.32 -25.89 0.47
N LEU A 244 -2.56 -25.84 1.57
CA LEU A 244 -1.61 -26.89 1.95
C LEU A 244 -2.32 -28.24 2.14
N ASN A 245 -2.13 -29.15 1.19
CA ASN A 245 -2.72 -30.48 1.16
C ASN A 245 -1.80 -31.47 0.42
N GLY A 246 -1.98 -32.77 0.67
CA GLY A 246 -1.24 -33.84 -0.02
C GLY A 246 0.27 -33.60 -0.06
N ASP A 247 0.83 -33.67 -1.26
CA ASP A 247 2.27 -33.58 -1.54
C ASP A 247 2.90 -32.23 -1.13
N ARG A 248 2.09 -31.17 -0.97
CA ARG A 248 2.62 -29.86 -0.54
C ARG A 248 3.15 -29.91 0.89
N TRP A 249 2.69 -30.83 1.74
CA TRP A 249 3.28 -31.03 3.07
C TRP A 249 4.73 -31.52 3.00
N GLN A 250 5.01 -32.46 2.08
CA GLN A 250 6.36 -32.97 1.86
C GLN A 250 7.24 -31.88 1.24
N SER A 251 6.72 -31.12 0.28
CA SER A 251 7.41 -29.97 -0.29
C SER A 251 7.79 -28.95 0.80
N MET A 252 6.84 -28.54 1.64
CA MET A 252 7.09 -27.62 2.74
C MET A 252 8.18 -28.14 3.69
N ALA A 253 8.16 -29.43 4.04
CA ALA A 253 9.20 -30.06 4.85
C ALA A 253 10.58 -29.97 4.16
N GLY A 254 10.66 -30.26 2.86
CA GLY A 254 11.91 -30.17 2.09
C GLY A 254 12.49 -28.75 2.03
N TYR A 255 11.64 -27.72 1.90
CA TYR A 255 12.10 -26.33 2.01
C TYR A 255 12.63 -26.00 3.40
N LEU A 256 11.92 -26.43 4.45
CA LEU A 256 12.37 -26.24 5.84
C LEU A 256 13.72 -26.91 6.09
N ASP A 257 13.91 -28.13 5.60
CA ASP A 257 15.18 -28.86 5.72
C ASP A 257 16.33 -28.12 5.02
N LYS A 258 16.07 -27.44 3.89
CA LYS A 258 17.07 -26.63 3.17
C LYS A 258 17.42 -25.35 3.93
N VAL A 259 16.43 -24.60 4.43
CA VAL A 259 16.68 -23.29 5.10
C VAL A 259 17.18 -23.44 6.54
N GLU A 260 17.01 -24.61 7.16
CA GLU A 260 17.53 -24.90 8.50
C GLU A 260 19.01 -25.33 8.49
N ARG A 261 19.55 -25.74 7.33
CA ARG A 261 20.99 -26.05 7.16
C ARG A 261 21.84 -24.79 7.26
N SER A 262 23.11 -24.95 7.68
CA SER A 262 24.10 -23.87 7.68
C SER A 262 24.37 -23.33 6.27
N SER A 263 24.34 -24.20 5.26
CA SER A 263 24.43 -23.87 3.84
C SER A 263 23.04 -23.65 3.22
N ASN A 264 22.28 -22.68 3.71
CA ASN A 264 20.97 -22.33 3.13
C ASN A 264 21.16 -21.82 1.68
N PRO A 265 20.70 -22.56 0.65
CA PRO A 265 20.96 -22.21 -0.75
C PRO A 265 20.20 -20.97 -1.22
N TYR A 266 19.16 -20.56 -0.50
CA TYR A 266 18.40 -19.35 -0.81
C TYR A 266 19.00 -18.09 -0.18
N SER A 267 20.01 -18.21 0.68
CA SER A 267 20.57 -17.10 1.46
C SER A 267 21.52 -16.21 0.64
N VAL A 268 21.03 -15.64 -0.46
CA VAL A 268 21.75 -14.71 -1.34
C VAL A 268 21.82 -13.32 -0.70
N ALA A 269 22.93 -12.59 -0.83
CA ALA A 269 23.02 -11.23 -0.28
C ALA A 269 22.09 -10.27 -1.05
N LEU A 270 21.50 -9.28 -0.38
CA LEU A 270 20.55 -8.34 -1.00
C LEU A 270 21.09 -7.70 -2.30
N ARG A 271 22.36 -7.28 -2.29
CA ARG A 271 23.03 -6.67 -3.46
C ARG A 271 23.15 -7.59 -4.68
N ASP A 272 23.11 -8.90 -4.46
CA ASP A 272 23.24 -9.93 -5.49
C ASP A 272 21.85 -10.41 -5.95
N THR A 273 20.77 -9.75 -5.49
CA THR A 273 19.38 -9.99 -5.93
C THR A 273 18.87 -8.80 -6.74
N ALA A 274 17.82 -9.02 -7.53
CA ALA A 274 17.16 -7.95 -8.29
C ALA A 274 16.23 -7.05 -7.45
N TYR A 275 16.03 -7.36 -6.16
CA TYR A 275 15.02 -6.69 -5.33
C TYR A 275 15.17 -5.18 -5.27
N VAL A 276 16.38 -4.67 -5.04
CA VAL A 276 16.63 -3.22 -4.90
C VAL A 276 16.29 -2.48 -6.20
N ALA A 277 16.77 -3.00 -7.34
CA ALA A 277 16.48 -2.41 -8.64
C ALA A 277 14.98 -2.45 -8.96
N ASN A 278 14.33 -3.60 -8.75
CA ASN A 278 12.92 -3.80 -9.09
C ASN A 278 11.99 -2.94 -8.22
N THR A 279 12.24 -2.87 -6.91
CA THR A 279 11.44 -2.05 -5.98
C THR A 279 11.63 -0.57 -6.23
N THR A 280 12.87 -0.11 -6.45
CA THR A 280 13.16 1.29 -6.80
C THR A 280 12.44 1.69 -8.09
N HIS A 281 12.55 0.86 -9.13
CA HIS A 281 11.91 1.11 -10.42
C HIS A 281 10.38 1.15 -10.30
N PHE A 282 9.78 0.20 -9.60
CA PHE A 282 8.34 0.19 -9.34
C PHE A 282 7.87 1.48 -8.65
N TRP A 283 8.54 1.89 -7.57
CA TRP A 283 8.15 3.10 -6.84
C TRP A 283 8.34 4.37 -7.65
N GLN A 284 9.38 4.44 -8.50
CA GLN A 284 9.55 5.55 -9.44
C GLN A 284 8.40 5.63 -10.45
N ARG A 285 7.93 4.49 -10.99
CA ARG A 285 6.77 4.45 -11.90
C ARG A 285 5.49 4.90 -11.21
N VAL A 286 5.24 4.40 -9.99
CA VAL A 286 4.07 4.78 -9.19
C VAL A 286 4.10 6.29 -8.87
N HIS A 287 5.25 6.81 -8.42
CA HIS A 287 5.41 8.22 -8.12
C HIS A 287 5.18 9.09 -9.37
N GLY A 288 5.82 8.77 -10.50
CA GLY A 288 5.63 9.53 -11.75
C GLY A 288 4.19 9.51 -12.27
N ALA A 289 3.47 8.40 -12.12
CA ALA A 289 2.04 8.34 -12.46
C ALA A 289 1.19 9.25 -11.55
N ARG A 290 1.49 9.30 -10.25
CA ARG A 290 0.80 10.19 -9.29
C ARG A 290 1.14 11.67 -9.54
N ASP A 291 2.38 12.00 -9.86
CA ASP A 291 2.78 13.36 -10.22
C ASP A 291 1.97 13.87 -11.42
N LEU A 292 1.85 13.04 -12.47
CA LEU A 292 1.08 13.40 -13.66
C LEU A 292 -0.42 13.57 -13.36
N LEU A 293 -0.98 12.74 -12.48
CA LEU A 293 -2.36 12.93 -12.00
C LEU A 293 -2.51 14.27 -11.28
N TRP A 294 -1.57 14.60 -10.38
CA TRP A 294 -1.59 15.86 -9.65
C TRP A 294 -1.44 17.07 -10.58
N GLU A 295 -0.51 17.03 -11.53
CA GLU A 295 -0.36 18.08 -12.55
C GLU A 295 -1.60 18.24 -13.41
N THR A 296 -2.23 17.12 -13.79
CA THR A 296 -3.49 17.12 -14.53
C THR A 296 -4.58 17.80 -13.70
N ASP A 297 -4.73 17.44 -12.43
CA ASP A 297 -5.70 18.05 -11.54
C ASP A 297 -5.44 19.54 -11.33
N ASP A 298 -4.17 19.95 -11.22
CA ASP A 298 -3.77 21.35 -11.09
C ASP A 298 -4.11 22.17 -12.34
N LEU A 299 -3.83 21.63 -13.53
CA LEU A 299 -4.17 22.22 -14.82
C LEU A 299 -5.68 22.44 -14.96
N LEU A 300 -6.49 21.48 -14.51
CA LEU A 300 -7.93 21.46 -14.69
C LEU A 300 -8.70 22.14 -13.54
N ARG A 301 -8.09 22.33 -12.37
CA ARG A 301 -8.69 23.03 -11.22
C ARG A 301 -9.36 24.37 -11.54
N PRO A 302 -8.77 25.28 -12.35
CA PRO A 302 -9.43 26.54 -12.70
C PRO A 302 -10.59 26.39 -13.70
N VAL A 303 -10.77 25.21 -14.31
CA VAL A 303 -11.78 24.93 -15.33
C VAL A 303 -12.99 24.30 -14.64
N GLY A 304 -13.94 25.10 -14.18
CA GLY A 304 -15.07 24.63 -13.33
C GLY A 304 -16.00 23.55 -13.92
N GLU A 305 -15.91 23.26 -15.22
CA GLU A 305 -16.74 22.26 -15.96
C GLU A 305 -15.88 21.19 -16.66
N TRP A 306 -14.63 20.98 -16.22
CA TRP A 306 -13.64 20.21 -16.98
C TRP A 306 -13.97 18.73 -17.26
N PRO A 307 -14.73 17.99 -16.43
CA PRO A 307 -15.09 16.62 -16.80
C PRO A 307 -15.92 16.57 -18.08
N GLU A 308 -16.76 17.60 -18.30
CA GLU A 308 -17.62 17.73 -19.49
C GLU A 308 -16.90 18.45 -20.64
N LYS A 309 -16.11 19.48 -20.33
CA LYS A 309 -15.34 20.25 -21.32
C LYS A 309 -14.23 19.42 -21.95
N TYR A 310 -13.58 18.56 -21.17
CA TYR A 310 -12.46 17.72 -21.60
C TYR A 310 -12.69 16.24 -21.24
N PRO A 311 -13.62 15.55 -21.93
CA PRO A 311 -13.94 14.16 -21.63
C PRO A 311 -12.76 13.21 -21.86
N GLY A 312 -11.87 13.52 -22.82
CA GLY A 312 -10.67 12.73 -23.13
C GLY A 312 -9.66 12.67 -21.98
N ILE A 313 -9.27 13.82 -21.43
CA ILE A 313 -8.34 13.87 -20.30
C ILE A 313 -8.98 13.28 -19.03
N ASN A 314 -10.27 13.48 -18.82
CA ASN A 314 -11.00 12.87 -17.71
C ASN A 314 -11.00 11.34 -17.80
N TYR A 315 -11.27 10.78 -18.98
CA TYR A 315 -11.20 9.34 -19.22
C TYR A 315 -9.77 8.81 -18.97
N ALA A 316 -8.76 9.45 -19.54
CA ALA A 316 -7.36 9.03 -19.38
C ALA A 316 -6.89 9.10 -17.92
N ARG A 317 -7.29 10.14 -17.20
CA ARG A 317 -7.02 10.32 -15.77
C ARG A 317 -7.61 9.18 -14.94
N ASN A 318 -8.90 8.88 -15.13
CA ASN A 318 -9.57 7.80 -14.41
C ASN A 318 -8.97 6.44 -14.76
N LYS A 319 -8.57 6.22 -16.02
CA LYS A 319 -7.84 5.01 -16.43
C LYS A 319 -6.53 4.85 -15.65
N VAL A 320 -5.74 5.92 -15.45
CA VAL A 320 -4.51 5.85 -14.64
C VAL A 320 -4.81 5.51 -13.18
N ILE A 321 -5.84 6.13 -12.58
CA ILE A 321 -6.28 5.81 -11.21
C ILE A 321 -6.65 4.33 -11.08
N ASP A 322 -7.43 3.82 -12.04
CA ASP A 322 -7.83 2.42 -12.06
C ASP A 322 -6.64 1.47 -12.22
N MET A 323 -5.69 1.79 -13.11
CA MET A 323 -4.50 0.96 -13.32
C MET A 323 -3.54 1.02 -12.13
N LEU A 324 -3.40 2.15 -11.44
CA LEU A 324 -2.63 2.21 -10.20
C LEU A 324 -3.22 1.26 -9.15
N ALA A 325 -4.53 1.30 -8.94
CA ALA A 325 -5.18 0.47 -7.93
C ALA A 325 -5.24 -1.03 -8.30
N ALA A 326 -5.48 -1.35 -9.58
CA ALA A 326 -5.73 -2.73 -10.00
C ALA A 326 -4.49 -3.42 -10.60
N GLU A 327 -3.59 -2.69 -11.23
CA GLU A 327 -2.58 -3.21 -12.15
C GLU A 327 -1.19 -2.55 -11.98
N ALA A 328 -0.89 -1.93 -10.83
CA ALA A 328 0.43 -1.29 -10.61
C ALA A 328 1.61 -2.30 -10.74
N ASP A 329 1.36 -3.57 -10.47
CA ASP A 329 2.29 -4.68 -10.64
C ASP A 329 2.55 -5.05 -12.12
N GLN A 330 1.70 -4.58 -13.05
CA GLN A 330 1.82 -4.80 -14.49
C GLN A 330 2.43 -3.57 -15.15
N GLU A 331 3.72 -3.64 -15.46
CA GLU A 331 4.48 -2.49 -15.94
C GLU A 331 3.92 -1.89 -17.25
N ASP A 332 3.72 -2.74 -18.26
CA ASP A 332 3.26 -2.31 -19.57
C ASP A 332 1.87 -1.65 -19.50
N VAL A 333 0.99 -2.19 -18.66
CA VAL A 333 -0.39 -1.71 -18.49
C VAL A 333 -0.41 -0.31 -17.87
N LEU A 334 0.35 -0.09 -16.79
CA LEU A 334 0.44 1.23 -16.18
C LEU A 334 1.12 2.24 -17.11
N ASN A 335 2.21 1.84 -17.78
CA ASN A 335 2.94 2.71 -18.70
C ASN A 335 2.07 3.14 -19.89
N GLU A 336 1.24 2.25 -20.45
CA GLU A 336 0.30 2.58 -21.51
C GLU A 336 -0.74 3.61 -21.04
N ALA A 337 -1.32 3.41 -19.84
CA ALA A 337 -2.28 4.35 -19.28
C ALA A 337 -1.66 5.73 -19.02
N VAL A 338 -0.46 5.78 -18.42
CA VAL A 338 0.29 7.02 -18.16
C VAL A 338 0.63 7.74 -19.46
N LYS A 339 1.07 7.02 -20.50
CA LYS A 339 1.34 7.60 -21.82
C LYS A 339 0.07 8.20 -22.45
N GLY A 340 -1.07 7.54 -22.28
CA GLY A 340 -2.37 8.05 -22.71
C GLY A 340 -2.74 9.36 -22.02
N LEU A 341 -2.58 9.41 -20.69
CA LEU A 341 -2.82 10.63 -19.91
C LEU A 341 -1.86 11.75 -20.30
N GLN A 342 -0.58 11.46 -20.49
CA GLN A 342 0.40 12.47 -20.90
C GLN A 342 0.01 13.13 -22.22
N GLY A 343 -0.44 12.33 -23.20
CA GLY A 343 -0.89 12.84 -24.50
C GLY A 343 -2.07 13.81 -24.37
N GLU A 344 -3.08 13.45 -23.56
CA GLU A 344 -4.24 14.32 -23.31
C GLU A 344 -3.87 15.56 -22.49
N TYR A 345 -2.99 15.43 -21.51
CA TYR A 345 -2.47 16.55 -20.71
C TYR A 345 -1.79 17.59 -21.59
N GLU A 346 -0.86 17.20 -22.47
CA GLU A 346 -0.19 18.15 -23.36
C GLU A 346 -1.16 18.82 -24.34
N ARG A 347 -2.15 18.06 -24.85
CA ARG A 347 -3.19 18.60 -25.73
C ARG A 347 -4.02 19.68 -25.03
N VAL A 348 -4.56 19.37 -23.85
CA VAL A 348 -5.41 20.30 -23.09
C VAL A 348 -4.61 21.50 -22.61
N LYS A 349 -3.36 21.29 -22.16
CA LYS A 349 -2.45 22.37 -21.76
C LYS A 349 -2.21 23.37 -22.90
N ALA A 350 -1.97 22.88 -24.12
CA ALA A 350 -1.81 23.72 -25.29
C ALA A 350 -3.10 24.49 -25.65
N GLU A 351 -4.27 23.85 -25.56
CA GLU A 351 -5.57 24.50 -25.80
C GLU A 351 -5.85 25.62 -24.78
N GLU A 352 -5.65 25.36 -23.49
CA GLU A 352 -5.84 26.37 -22.44
C GLU A 352 -4.84 27.52 -22.52
N MET A 353 -3.58 27.25 -22.90
CA MET A 353 -2.59 28.30 -23.17
C MET A 353 -3.03 29.19 -24.34
N LYS A 354 -3.50 28.58 -25.44
CA LYS A 354 -3.99 29.32 -26.61
C LYS A 354 -5.20 30.19 -26.27
N SER A 355 -6.20 29.65 -25.56
CA SER A 355 -7.37 30.43 -25.14
C SER A 355 -7.00 31.61 -24.24
N ARG A 356 -6.01 31.46 -23.36
CA ARG A 356 -5.50 32.56 -22.52
C ARG A 356 -4.82 33.65 -23.35
N ASP A 357 -4.03 33.27 -24.36
CA ASP A 357 -3.36 34.24 -25.22
C ASP A 357 -4.34 34.95 -26.16
N GLU A 358 -5.31 34.23 -26.73
CA GLU A 358 -6.41 34.81 -27.49
C GLU A 358 -7.23 35.81 -26.65
N TYR A 359 -7.51 35.48 -25.38
CA TYR A 359 -8.18 36.40 -24.46
C TYR A 359 -7.36 37.66 -24.17
N LYS A 360 -6.03 37.54 -23.99
CA LYS A 360 -5.15 38.71 -23.81
C LYS A 360 -5.16 39.61 -25.03
N VAL A 361 -5.10 39.03 -26.24
CA VAL A 361 -5.15 39.77 -27.50
C VAL A 361 -6.48 40.50 -27.64
N TRP A 362 -7.59 39.79 -27.48
CA TRP A 362 -8.94 40.37 -27.53
C TRP A 362 -9.11 41.52 -26.53
N ARG A 363 -8.62 41.36 -25.29
CA ARG A 363 -8.68 42.40 -24.25
C ARG A 363 -7.86 43.64 -24.64
N ALA A 364 -6.70 43.46 -25.25
CA ALA A 364 -5.87 44.56 -25.72
C ALA A 364 -6.56 45.32 -26.87
N GLU A 365 -7.20 44.62 -27.81
CA GLU A 365 -7.97 45.21 -28.90
C GLU A 365 -9.18 46.01 -28.39
N MET A 366 -9.93 45.46 -27.43
CA MET A 366 -11.06 46.17 -26.81
C MET A 366 -10.62 47.45 -26.09
N THR A 367 -9.51 47.39 -25.35
CA THR A 367 -8.95 48.56 -24.67
C THR A 367 -8.53 49.64 -25.68
N GLN A 368 -7.94 49.23 -26.80
CA GLN A 368 -7.54 50.15 -27.88
C GLN A 368 -8.78 50.79 -28.55
N HIS A 369 -9.83 50.02 -28.79
CA HIS A 369 -11.09 50.51 -29.34
C HIS A 369 -11.78 51.54 -28.43
N GLU A 370 -11.81 51.28 -27.11
CA GLU A 370 -12.33 52.23 -26.12
C GLU A 370 -11.54 53.55 -26.11
N ILE A 371 -10.21 53.48 -26.24
CA ILE A 371 -9.34 54.66 -26.34
C ILE A 371 -9.65 55.46 -27.61
N GLU A 372 -9.88 54.79 -28.74
CA GLU A 372 -10.19 55.44 -30.02
C GLU A 372 -11.56 56.14 -29.98
N LEU A 373 -12.59 55.48 -29.47
CA LEU A 373 -13.92 56.07 -29.26
C LEU A 373 -13.85 57.33 -28.37
N THR A 374 -13.04 57.29 -27.31
CA THR A 374 -12.87 58.44 -26.41
C THR A 374 -12.19 59.62 -27.11
N LYS A 375 -11.15 59.36 -27.92
CA LYS A 375 -10.48 60.41 -28.72
C LYS A 375 -11.40 61.01 -29.78
N GLU A 376 -12.26 60.20 -30.39
CA GLU A 376 -13.21 60.67 -31.40
C GLU A 376 -14.26 61.60 -30.77
N MET A 377 -14.81 61.22 -29.62
CA MET A 377 -15.72 62.06 -28.83
C MET A 377 -15.06 63.39 -28.39
N GLU A 378 -13.80 63.36 -27.94
CA GLU A 378 -13.06 64.58 -27.60
C GLU A 378 -12.84 65.50 -28.82
N GLY A 379 -12.53 64.90 -29.97
CA GLY A 379 -12.37 65.59 -31.24
C GLY A 379 -13.65 66.30 -31.67
N ASP A 380 -14.79 65.63 -31.57
CA ASP A 380 -16.10 66.20 -31.91
C ASP A 380 -16.53 67.30 -30.94
N LEU A 381 -16.30 67.12 -29.63
CA LEU A 381 -16.52 68.18 -28.63
C LEU A 381 -15.68 69.44 -28.90
N LYS A 382 -14.45 69.25 -29.37
CA LYS A 382 -13.54 70.35 -29.70
C LYS A 382 -14.04 71.12 -30.93
N LYS A 383 -14.48 70.41 -31.99
CA LYS A 383 -15.10 71.01 -33.18
C LYS A 383 -16.38 71.78 -32.83
N GLU A 384 -17.24 71.22 -31.98
CA GLU A 384 -18.48 71.89 -31.55
C GLU A 384 -18.17 73.18 -30.76
N LYS A 385 -17.18 73.15 -29.86
CA LYS A 385 -16.71 74.34 -29.13
C LYS A 385 -16.16 75.42 -30.07
N GLU A 386 -15.39 75.03 -31.08
CA GLU A 386 -14.86 75.97 -32.09
C GLU A 386 -15.97 76.58 -32.94
N GLN A 387 -16.97 75.80 -33.37
CA GLN A 387 -18.14 76.32 -34.09
C GLN A 387 -18.95 77.29 -33.23
N ARG A 388 -19.21 76.96 -31.95
CA ARG A 388 -19.89 77.87 -31.01
C ARG A 388 -19.13 79.17 -30.78
N MET A 389 -17.79 79.13 -30.73
CA MET A 389 -16.98 80.35 -30.61
C MET A 389 -17.03 81.22 -31.86
N LYS A 390 -17.07 80.62 -33.06
CA LYS A 390 -17.23 81.38 -34.32
C LYS A 390 -18.60 82.05 -34.40
N LEU A 391 -19.66 81.37 -33.98
CA LEU A 391 -21.03 81.91 -33.92
C LEU A 391 -21.22 83.03 -32.89
N LYS A 392 -20.39 83.11 -31.84
CA LYS A 392 -20.43 84.21 -30.85
C LYS A 392 -19.63 85.46 -31.26
N LYS A 393 -18.84 85.39 -32.34
CA LYS A 393 -18.01 86.48 -32.86
C LYS A 393 -18.59 87.16 -34.11
N ALA A 394 -19.64 86.58 -34.70
CA ALA A 394 -20.50 87.21 -35.69
C ALA A 394 -21.71 87.82 -34.96
#